data_AF-A0A9D7IBH9-F1
#
_entry.id   AF-A0A9D7IBH9-F1
#
_cell.length_a   1.000
_cell.length_b   1.000
_cell.length_c   1.000
_cell.angle_alpha   90.00
_cell.angle_beta   90.00
_cell.angle_gamma   90.00
#
_symmetry.space_group_name_H-M   'P 1'
#
loop_
_entity.id
_entity.type
_entity.pdbx_description
1 polymer ?
#
loop_
_entity_poly.entity_id
_entity_poly.type
_entity_poly.pdbx_seq_one_letter_code
_entity_poly.pdbx_strand_id
1 'polypeptide(L)'
;MRKNKNLLYLFFAVSIALVSCIGMKPVSISMKTGQTFRGRQLFLDIERIDDSIKVKYIILDSISYLLYEDTLFEKSRLSFIGLDDDDSGKRDSLKIYRSIMDSLEHKYSYFTTDSCMIDKTKYRDYTRIVNVVSHSSKDELLHQEKNKYIVTADGIAFRFQIKVGNRIKKVAVRSPEKDMYPELTELITKSFDLFRDGNGTKSLVGTERTLGR
;
A
#
# COMPACT_ATOMS: atom_id res chain seq x y z
N MET A 1 -25.73 42.88 -46.09
CA MET A 1 -24.68 41.92 -45.68
C MET A 1 -24.79 41.61 -44.18
N ARG A 2 -25.65 40.68 -43.77
CA ARG A 2 -25.72 40.18 -42.37
C ARG A 2 -24.87 38.91 -42.28
N LYS A 3 -23.59 39.06 -41.89
CA LYS A 3 -22.65 37.93 -41.76
C LYS A 3 -22.77 37.27 -40.38
N ASN A 4 -23.16 36.00 -40.41
CA ASN A 4 -22.88 34.89 -39.48
C ASN A 4 -22.16 35.21 -38.15
N LYS A 5 -22.89 35.76 -37.17
CA LYS A 5 -22.41 35.79 -35.77
C LYS A 5 -22.64 34.47 -35.03
N ASN A 6 -23.59 33.64 -35.48
CA ASN A 6 -23.94 32.38 -34.81
C ASN A 6 -22.90 31.25 -34.99
N LEU A 7 -22.12 31.28 -36.07
CA LEU A 7 -21.10 30.26 -36.33
C LEU A 7 -19.89 30.38 -35.38
N LEU A 8 -19.56 31.60 -34.96
CA LEU A 8 -18.42 31.87 -34.07
C LEU A 8 -18.68 31.39 -32.63
N TYR A 9 -19.91 31.58 -32.14
CA TYR A 9 -20.31 31.10 -30.81
C TYR A 9 -20.33 29.56 -30.72
N LEU A 10 -20.73 28.88 -31.81
CA LEU A 10 -20.71 27.42 -31.84
C LEU A 10 -19.28 26.86 -31.77
N PHE A 11 -18.33 27.48 -32.47
CA PHE A 11 -16.92 27.08 -32.40
C PHE A 11 -16.33 27.31 -30.99
N PHE A 12 -16.67 28.41 -30.33
CA PHE A 12 -16.16 28.72 -28.98
C PHE A 12 -16.72 27.76 -27.92
N ALA A 13 -18.01 27.40 -28.00
CA ALA A 13 -18.63 26.44 -27.10
C ALA A 13 -18.08 25.02 -27.27
N VAL A 14 -17.80 24.58 -28.50
CA VAL A 14 -17.18 23.28 -28.79
C VAL A 14 -15.72 23.22 -28.30
N SER A 15 -15.01 24.34 -28.36
CA SER A 15 -13.62 24.44 -27.86
C SER A 15 -13.55 24.28 -26.33
N ILE A 16 -14.49 24.86 -25.59
CA ILE A 16 -14.51 24.80 -24.12
C ILE A 16 -14.91 23.39 -23.62
N ALA A 17 -15.78 22.70 -24.35
CA ALA A 17 -16.16 21.31 -24.03
C ALA A 17 -14.98 20.34 -24.21
N LEU A 18 -14.11 20.56 -25.21
CA LEU A 18 -12.93 19.71 -25.48
C LEU A 18 -11.80 19.89 -24.46
N VAL A 19 -11.67 21.06 -23.83
CA VAL A 19 -10.61 21.33 -22.82
C VAL A 19 -10.96 20.76 -21.43
N SER A 20 -12.22 20.40 -21.19
CA SER A 20 -12.66 19.94 -19.87
C SER A 20 -12.43 18.45 -19.60
N CYS A 21 -11.93 17.68 -20.58
CA CYS A 21 -11.43 16.33 -20.35
C CYS A 21 -9.97 16.36 -19.85
N ILE A 22 -9.68 17.16 -18.81
CA ILE A 22 -8.47 16.95 -18.02
C ILE A 22 -8.74 15.67 -17.21
N GLY A 23 -8.47 14.53 -17.85
CA GLY A 23 -8.62 13.22 -17.24
C GLY A 23 -7.91 13.22 -15.88
N MET A 24 -8.64 12.83 -14.83
CA MET A 24 -8.05 12.70 -13.51
C MET A 24 -6.83 11.78 -13.62
N LYS A 25 -5.67 12.26 -13.17
CA LYS A 25 -4.44 11.46 -13.20
C LYS A 25 -4.68 10.15 -12.45
N PRO A 26 -4.19 9.01 -12.98
CA PRO A 26 -4.32 7.73 -12.29
C PRO A 26 -3.65 7.82 -10.93
N VAL A 27 -4.31 7.29 -9.91
CA VAL A 27 -3.83 7.26 -8.53
C VAL A 27 -3.67 5.80 -8.11
N SER A 28 -2.49 5.47 -7.59
CA SER A 28 -2.20 4.18 -6.96
C SER A 28 -1.50 4.43 -5.63
N ILE A 29 -2.00 3.80 -4.57
CA ILE A 29 -1.40 3.81 -3.24
C ILE A 29 -1.14 2.36 -2.85
N SER A 30 0.13 2.00 -2.70
CA SER A 30 0.55 0.69 -2.21
C SER A 30 1.15 0.85 -0.83
N MET A 31 0.73 0.02 0.12
CA MET A 31 1.25 -0.03 1.47
C MET A 31 1.75 -1.45 1.74
N LYS A 32 2.94 -1.55 2.35
CA LYS A 32 3.52 -2.81 2.81
C LYS A 32 4.01 -2.67 4.25
N THR A 33 3.72 -3.66 5.10
CA THR A 33 4.36 -3.76 6.41
C THR A 33 5.79 -4.29 6.29
N GLY A 34 6.70 -3.78 7.12
CA GLY A 34 8.03 -4.33 7.28
C GLY A 34 7.94 -5.73 7.88
N GLN A 35 8.89 -6.61 7.52
CA GLN A 35 9.02 -7.93 8.14
C GLN A 35 9.28 -7.76 9.63
N THR A 36 8.34 -8.23 10.46
CA THR A 36 8.59 -8.49 11.87
C THR A 36 9.09 -9.92 12.03
N PHE A 37 9.83 -10.18 13.11
CA PHE A 37 10.35 -11.50 13.50
C PHE A 37 9.24 -12.56 13.76
N ARG A 38 7.95 -12.20 13.56
CA ARG A 38 6.78 -13.08 13.67
C ARG A 38 5.80 -12.97 12.49
N GLY A 39 6.30 -12.60 11.31
CA GLY A 39 5.70 -13.04 10.05
C GLY A 39 4.27 -12.59 9.77
N ARG A 40 3.87 -11.36 10.14
CA ARG A 40 2.62 -10.79 9.62
C ARG A 40 2.94 -9.72 8.59
N GLN A 41 2.96 -10.14 7.33
CA GLN A 41 3.04 -9.24 6.20
C GLN A 41 1.63 -8.85 5.78
N LEU A 42 1.43 -7.55 5.60
CA LEU A 42 0.23 -6.96 5.05
C LEU A 42 0.63 -6.10 3.86
N PHE A 43 -0.06 -6.32 2.75
CA PHE A 43 -0.04 -5.49 1.57
C PHE A 43 -1.43 -4.92 1.37
N LEU A 44 -1.52 -3.64 1.05
CA LEU A 44 -2.76 -2.96 0.70
C LEU A 44 -2.49 -2.13 -0.56
N ASP A 45 -3.21 -2.42 -1.63
CA ASP A 45 -3.17 -1.70 -2.88
C ASP A 45 -4.51 -1.01 -3.12
N ILE A 46 -4.46 0.29 -3.36
CA ILE A 46 -5.62 1.14 -3.65
C ILE A 46 -5.38 1.77 -5.01
N GLU A 47 -6.27 1.52 -5.96
CA GLU A 47 -6.17 2.02 -7.32
C GLU A 47 -7.45 2.75 -7.73
N ARG A 48 -7.30 3.93 -8.31
CA ARG A 48 -8.41 4.69 -8.88
C ARG A 48 -8.62 4.30 -10.34
N ILE A 49 -9.82 3.84 -10.67
CA ILE A 49 -10.22 3.42 -12.01
C ILE A 49 -11.52 4.13 -12.36
N ASP A 50 -11.47 5.09 -13.28
CA ASP A 50 -12.63 5.89 -13.74
C ASP A 50 -13.44 6.46 -12.57
N ASP A 51 -14.69 6.03 -12.36
CA ASP A 51 -15.57 6.48 -11.28
C ASP A 51 -15.55 5.58 -10.03
N SER A 52 -14.59 4.65 -9.99
CA SER A 52 -14.45 3.67 -8.93
C SER A 52 -13.06 3.68 -8.28
N ILE A 53 -12.97 3.02 -7.13
CA ILE A 53 -11.71 2.75 -6.44
C ILE A 53 -11.66 1.24 -6.17
N LYS A 54 -10.63 0.59 -6.67
CA LYS A 54 -10.29 -0.80 -6.35
C LYS A 54 -9.43 -0.81 -5.11
N VAL A 55 -9.80 -1.62 -4.13
CA VAL A 55 -9.02 -1.85 -2.92
C VAL A 55 -8.72 -3.34 -2.86
N LYS A 56 -7.46 -3.69 -2.69
CA LYS A 56 -6.98 -5.08 -2.57
C LYS A 56 -6.09 -5.15 -1.34
N TYR A 57 -6.28 -6.17 -0.51
CA TYR A 57 -5.28 -6.50 0.50
C TYR A 57 -4.75 -7.92 0.30
N ILE A 58 -3.53 -8.14 0.79
CA ILE A 58 -2.88 -9.44 0.88
C ILE A 58 -2.32 -9.56 2.28
N ILE A 59 -2.74 -10.57 3.04
CA ILE A 59 -2.27 -10.84 4.40
C ILE A 59 -1.59 -12.19 4.43
N LEU A 60 -0.42 -12.27 5.06
CA LEU A 60 0.21 -13.54 5.41
C LEU A 60 -0.66 -14.28 6.43
N ASP A 61 -1.20 -15.42 6.03
CA ASP A 61 -2.11 -16.26 6.83
C ASP A 61 -1.30 -17.26 7.65
N SER A 62 -0.50 -18.10 6.99
CA SER A 62 0.35 -19.10 7.64
C SER A 62 1.61 -19.37 6.84
N ILE A 63 2.58 -20.04 7.47
CA ILE A 63 3.80 -20.54 6.82
C ILE A 63 3.74 -22.06 6.88
N SER A 64 4.00 -22.72 5.75
CA SER A 64 4.01 -24.18 5.65
C SER A 64 5.10 -24.77 6.54
N TYR A 65 4.78 -25.89 7.20
CA TYR A 65 5.77 -26.63 8.01
C TYR A 65 6.92 -27.16 7.15
N LEU A 66 6.70 -27.35 5.84
CA LEU A 66 7.72 -27.77 4.87
C LEU A 66 8.93 -26.81 4.82
N LEU A 67 8.78 -25.56 5.25
CA LEU A 67 9.90 -24.64 5.42
C LEU A 67 10.99 -25.23 6.33
N TYR A 68 10.60 -25.88 7.43
CA TYR A 68 11.52 -26.45 8.41
C TYR A 68 12.15 -27.77 7.93
N GLU A 69 11.60 -28.36 6.87
CA GLU A 69 12.18 -29.52 6.18
C GLU A 69 13.11 -29.08 5.02
N ASP A 70 13.10 -27.79 4.66
CA ASP A 70 13.96 -27.24 3.60
C ASP A 70 15.40 -27.14 4.10
N THR A 71 16.27 -27.98 3.52
CA THR A 71 17.70 -28.05 3.88
C THR A 71 18.44 -26.72 3.74
N LEU A 72 18.05 -25.86 2.78
CA LEU A 72 18.66 -24.54 2.62
C LEU A 72 18.21 -23.59 3.72
N PHE A 73 16.94 -23.67 4.13
CA PHE A 73 16.43 -22.89 5.26
C PHE A 73 17.16 -23.28 6.54
N GLU A 74 17.24 -24.58 6.86
CA GLU A 74 17.90 -25.04 8.07
C GLU A 74 19.39 -24.69 8.10
N LYS A 75 20.10 -24.87 6.99
CA LYS A 75 21.51 -24.46 6.87
C LYS A 75 21.69 -22.96 7.08
N SER A 76 20.80 -22.14 6.50
CA SER A 76 20.85 -20.68 6.63
C SER A 76 20.52 -20.24 8.05
N ARG A 77 19.56 -20.89 8.71
CA ARG A 77 19.16 -20.65 10.10
C ARG A 77 20.30 -20.95 11.06
N LEU A 78 20.95 -22.11 10.93
CA LEU A 78 22.11 -22.47 11.75
C LEU A 78 23.28 -21.52 11.50
N SER A 79 23.53 -21.16 10.24
CA SER A 79 24.57 -20.18 9.89
C SER A 79 24.27 -18.80 10.46
N PHE A 80 23.00 -18.39 10.50
CA PHE A 80 22.58 -17.13 11.10
C PHE A 80 22.76 -17.12 12.62
N ILE A 81 22.37 -18.20 13.31
CA ILE A 81 22.54 -18.34 14.77
C ILE A 81 24.02 -18.39 15.17
N GLY A 82 24.87 -19.02 14.35
CA GLY A 82 26.32 -19.12 14.61
C GLY A 82 27.12 -17.84 14.35
N LEU A 83 26.48 -16.74 13.95
CA LEU A 83 27.10 -15.44 13.74
C LEU A 83 26.81 -14.56 14.96
N ASP A 84 27.79 -14.37 15.84
CA ASP A 84 27.70 -13.40 16.94
C ASP A 84 27.56 -11.97 16.39
N ASP A 85 26.60 -11.22 16.94
CA ASP A 85 26.29 -9.83 16.53
C ASP A 85 27.46 -8.84 16.78
N ASP A 86 28.45 -9.22 17.59
CA ASP A 86 29.59 -8.37 17.97
C ASP A 86 30.71 -8.30 16.90
N ASP A 87 30.69 -9.16 15.90
CA ASP A 87 31.75 -9.21 14.88
C ASP A 87 31.40 -8.34 13.67
N SER A 88 31.74 -7.05 13.75
CA SER A 88 31.41 -6.02 12.74
C SER A 88 31.77 -6.39 11.29
N GLY A 89 32.73 -7.30 11.09
CA GLY A 89 33.14 -7.82 9.78
C GLY A 89 32.15 -8.82 9.13
N LYS A 90 31.15 -9.32 9.88
CA LYS A 90 30.20 -10.35 9.41
C LYS A 90 28.81 -9.82 9.08
N ARG A 91 28.58 -8.50 9.16
CA ARG A 91 27.28 -7.86 8.89
C ARG A 91 26.71 -8.15 7.51
N ASP A 92 27.55 -8.26 6.48
CA ASP A 92 27.06 -8.57 5.14
C ASP A 92 26.68 -10.05 4.98
N SER A 93 27.37 -10.95 5.69
CA SER A 93 26.95 -12.37 5.77
C SER A 93 25.61 -12.52 6.49
N LEU A 94 25.40 -11.78 7.60
CA LEU A 94 24.11 -11.75 8.31
C LEU A 94 22.96 -11.28 7.39
N LYS A 95 23.17 -10.22 6.60
CA LYS A 95 22.17 -9.75 5.62
C LYS A 95 21.87 -10.80 4.57
N ILE A 96 22.87 -11.53 4.07
CA ILE A 96 22.69 -12.57 3.05
C ILE A 96 21.85 -13.72 3.63
N TYR A 97 22.23 -14.28 4.77
CA TYR A 97 21.47 -15.38 5.39
C TYR A 97 20.05 -14.96 5.75
N ARG A 98 19.87 -13.75 6.28
CA ARG A 98 18.54 -13.18 6.51
C ARG A 98 17.73 -13.08 5.23
N SER A 99 18.33 -12.57 4.14
CA SER A 99 17.64 -12.48 2.85
C SER A 99 17.25 -13.85 2.28
N ILE A 100 18.07 -14.89 2.48
CA ILE A 100 17.74 -16.25 2.06
C ILE A 100 16.57 -16.79 2.89
N MET A 101 16.64 -16.66 4.22
CA MET A 101 15.55 -17.07 5.11
C MET A 101 14.25 -16.34 4.78
N ASP A 102 14.29 -15.02 4.61
CA ASP A 102 13.14 -14.20 4.22
C ASP A 102 12.52 -14.66 2.89
N SER A 103 13.35 -15.04 1.91
CA SER A 103 12.90 -15.54 0.61
C SER A 103 12.25 -16.91 0.72
N LEU A 104 12.79 -17.81 1.54
CA LEU A 104 12.24 -19.13 1.77
C LEU A 104 10.94 -19.05 2.58
N GLU A 105 10.91 -18.24 3.64
CA GLU A 105 9.68 -17.95 4.39
C GLU A 105 8.58 -17.45 3.44
N HIS A 106 8.89 -16.52 2.52
CA HIS A 106 7.92 -16.05 1.54
C HIS A 106 7.45 -17.15 0.59
N LYS A 107 8.36 -17.98 0.07
CA LYS A 107 8.04 -19.12 -0.80
C LYS A 107 7.11 -20.14 -0.14
N TYR A 108 7.33 -20.42 1.15
CA TYR A 108 6.51 -21.36 1.91
C TYR A 108 5.32 -20.70 2.62
N SER A 109 5.08 -19.41 2.39
CA SER A 109 3.96 -18.67 2.97
C SER A 109 2.67 -18.89 2.18
N TYR A 110 1.56 -19.02 2.90
CA TYR A 110 0.21 -18.92 2.38
C TYR A 110 -0.34 -17.53 2.63
N PHE A 111 -0.84 -16.90 1.57
CA PHE A 111 -1.44 -15.58 1.64
C PHE A 111 -2.95 -15.65 1.46
N THR A 112 -3.67 -14.87 2.26
CA THR A 112 -5.07 -14.54 2.04
C THR A 112 -5.15 -13.25 1.24
N THR A 113 -5.85 -13.29 0.11
CA THR A 113 -6.10 -12.13 -0.74
C THR A 113 -7.59 -11.85 -0.81
N ASP A 114 -7.96 -10.57 -0.76
CA ASP A 114 -9.32 -10.09 -1.00
C ASP A 114 -9.26 -8.77 -1.76
N SER A 115 -10.31 -8.48 -2.53
CA SER A 115 -10.45 -7.21 -3.23
C SER A 115 -11.89 -6.78 -3.39
N CYS A 116 -12.12 -5.47 -3.30
CA CYS A 116 -13.42 -4.88 -3.53
C CYS A 116 -13.30 -3.70 -4.49
N MET A 117 -14.39 -3.44 -5.21
CA MET A 117 -14.56 -2.24 -6.02
C MET A 117 -15.62 -1.38 -5.35
N ILE A 118 -15.32 -0.09 -5.14
CA ILE A 118 -16.26 0.85 -4.55
C ILE A 118 -16.52 2.02 -5.50
N ASP A 119 -17.77 2.47 -5.51
CA ASP A 119 -18.20 3.67 -6.24
C ASP A 119 -17.82 4.93 -5.46
N LYS A 120 -17.12 5.87 -6.12
CA LYS A 120 -16.67 7.11 -5.47
C LYS A 120 -17.80 7.98 -4.94
N THR A 121 -18.94 7.98 -5.64
CA THR A 121 -20.11 8.80 -5.31
C THR A 121 -20.84 8.28 -4.07
N LYS A 122 -20.83 6.94 -3.87
CA LYS A 122 -21.39 6.26 -2.71
C LYS A 122 -20.45 6.29 -1.50
N TYR A 123 -19.14 6.11 -1.73
CA TYR A 123 -18.12 6.08 -0.68
C TYR A 123 -17.32 7.39 -0.63
N ARG A 124 -18.02 8.51 -0.40
CA ARG A 124 -17.43 9.86 -0.44
C ARG A 124 -16.33 10.05 0.59
N ASP A 125 -16.53 9.57 1.82
CA ASP A 125 -15.54 9.69 2.89
C ASP A 125 -14.26 8.93 2.59
N TYR A 126 -14.38 7.73 2.02
CA TYR A 126 -13.22 6.95 1.60
C TYR A 126 -12.50 7.63 0.43
N THR A 127 -13.27 8.11 -0.55
CA THR A 127 -12.74 8.85 -1.69
C THR A 127 -12.01 10.12 -1.26
N ARG A 128 -12.53 10.83 -0.24
CA ARG A 128 -11.89 11.99 0.39
C ARG A 128 -10.54 11.60 0.96
N ILE A 129 -10.44 10.56 1.78
CA ILE A 129 -9.15 10.19 2.40
C ILE A 129 -8.13 9.73 1.36
N VAL A 130 -8.55 8.98 0.33
CA VAL A 130 -7.67 8.62 -0.79
C VAL A 130 -7.15 9.88 -1.49
N ASN A 131 -8.00 10.88 -1.73
CA ASN A 131 -7.61 12.16 -2.32
C ASN A 131 -6.63 12.93 -1.44
N VAL A 132 -6.86 13.00 -0.14
CA VAL A 132 -5.97 13.66 0.82
C VAL A 132 -4.60 12.99 0.75
N VAL A 133 -4.54 11.68 0.97
CA VAL A 133 -3.26 10.94 0.96
C VAL A 133 -2.57 11.04 -0.40
N SER A 134 -3.30 11.05 -1.53
CA SER A 134 -2.69 11.15 -2.86
C SER A 134 -2.07 12.53 -3.14
N HIS A 135 -2.71 13.62 -2.68
CA HIS A 135 -2.29 14.99 -2.99
C HIS A 135 -1.39 15.64 -1.93
N SER A 136 -1.42 15.18 -0.69
CA SER A 136 -0.57 15.74 0.38
C SER A 136 0.92 15.61 0.07
N SER A 137 1.73 16.55 0.56
CA SER A 137 3.18 16.40 0.50
C SER A 137 3.65 15.26 1.41
N LYS A 138 4.90 14.81 1.22
CA LYS A 138 5.49 13.83 2.14
C LYS A 138 5.55 14.38 3.57
N ASP A 139 5.86 15.65 3.72
CA ASP A 139 6.08 16.28 5.02
C ASP A 139 4.77 16.51 5.76
N GLU A 140 3.69 16.82 5.03
CA GLU A 140 2.32 16.83 5.56
C GLU A 140 1.93 15.45 6.09
N LEU A 141 2.14 14.37 5.32
CA LEU A 141 1.78 13.02 5.75
C LEU A 141 2.60 12.51 6.94
N LEU A 142 3.82 13.00 7.10
CA LEU A 142 4.70 12.66 8.21
C LEU A 142 4.48 13.53 9.44
N HIS A 143 3.73 14.63 9.31
CA HIS A 143 3.57 15.67 10.32
C HIS A 143 4.93 16.03 10.95
N GLN A 144 5.95 16.29 10.12
CA GLN A 144 7.36 16.33 10.55
C GLN A 144 7.61 17.24 11.76
N GLU A 145 6.97 18.41 11.81
CA GLU A 145 7.11 19.35 12.93
C GLU A 145 6.52 18.78 14.23
N LYS A 146 5.36 18.12 14.16
CA LYS A 146 4.69 17.52 15.33
C LYS A 146 5.43 16.29 15.84
N ASN A 147 5.96 15.48 14.93
CA ASN A 147 6.56 14.18 15.25
C ASN A 147 8.08 14.23 15.44
N LYS A 148 8.70 15.42 15.35
CA LYS A 148 10.16 15.61 15.39
C LYS A 148 10.85 14.99 16.61
N TYR A 149 10.18 14.98 17.76
CA TYR A 149 10.73 14.51 19.03
C TYR A 149 10.14 13.18 19.51
N ILE A 150 9.34 12.52 18.69
CA ILE A 150 8.73 11.24 19.06
C ILE A 150 9.70 10.11 18.79
N VAL A 151 10.04 9.37 19.84
CA VAL A 151 10.86 8.16 19.74
C VAL A 151 9.95 6.95 19.94
N THR A 152 9.76 6.16 18.87
CA THR A 152 9.02 4.90 18.94
C THR A 152 10.01 3.75 19.11
N ALA A 153 10.02 3.13 20.29
CA ALA A 153 10.95 2.05 20.63
C ALA A 153 10.64 0.76 19.86
N ASP A 154 9.35 0.44 19.67
CA ASP A 154 8.90 -0.77 18.98
C ASP A 154 7.70 -0.49 18.08
N GLY A 155 7.69 -1.10 16.90
CA GLY A 155 6.57 -0.94 16.00
C GLY A 155 6.71 -1.62 14.65
N ILE A 156 5.56 -2.02 14.09
CA ILE A 156 5.51 -2.51 12.72
C ILE A 156 5.81 -1.31 11.81
N ALA A 157 6.84 -1.41 10.99
CA ALA A 157 7.10 -0.39 9.98
C ALA A 157 6.06 -0.49 8.87
N PHE A 158 5.51 0.63 8.41
CA PHE A 158 4.64 0.71 7.24
C PHE A 158 5.34 1.55 6.19
N ARG A 159 5.39 1.03 4.96
CA ARG A 159 5.96 1.71 3.80
C ARG A 159 4.85 1.95 2.80
N PHE A 160 4.59 3.21 2.49
CA PHE A 160 3.64 3.64 1.48
C PHE A 160 4.40 4.11 0.25
N GLN A 161 3.92 3.69 -0.92
CA GLN A 161 4.29 4.22 -2.22
C GLN A 161 3.03 4.78 -2.85
N ILE A 162 3.02 6.09 -3.09
CA ILE A 162 1.87 6.80 -3.63
C ILE A 162 2.27 7.36 -4.99
N LYS A 163 1.55 6.95 -6.03
CA LYS A 163 1.75 7.34 -7.42
C LYS A 163 0.55 8.14 -7.92
N VAL A 164 0.80 9.31 -8.48
CA VAL A 164 -0.21 10.17 -9.12
C VAL A 164 0.31 10.58 -10.50
N GLY A 165 -0.22 9.95 -11.55
CA GLY A 165 0.37 10.01 -12.89
C GLY A 165 1.84 9.59 -12.87
N ASN A 166 2.75 10.50 -13.22
CA ASN A 166 4.20 10.23 -13.25
C ASN A 166 4.92 10.58 -11.94
N ARG A 167 4.23 11.13 -10.94
CA ARG A 167 4.84 11.49 -9.65
C ARG A 167 4.75 10.31 -8.70
N ILE A 168 5.87 9.97 -8.05
CA ILE A 168 5.94 8.92 -7.03
C ILE A 168 6.48 9.55 -5.75
N LYS A 169 5.80 9.32 -4.62
CA LYS A 169 6.29 9.67 -3.29
C LYS A 169 6.30 8.42 -2.41
N LYS A 170 7.33 8.31 -1.57
CA LYS A 170 7.52 7.20 -0.64
C LYS A 170 7.48 7.73 0.79
N VAL A 171 6.63 7.14 1.62
CA VAL A 171 6.45 7.50 3.03
C VAL A 171 6.71 6.26 3.87
N ALA A 172 7.50 6.39 4.92
CA ALA A 172 7.78 5.29 5.84
C ALA A 172 7.51 5.76 7.26
N VAL A 173 6.68 5.02 7.98
CA VAL A 173 6.26 5.30 9.35
C VAL A 173 6.39 4.04 10.20
N ARG A 174 6.52 4.16 11.51
CA ARG A 174 6.49 3.03 12.45
C ARG A 174 5.25 3.15 13.29
N SER A 175 4.44 2.09 13.33
CA SER A 175 3.17 2.02 14.08
C SER A 175 2.32 3.29 13.89
N PRO A 176 1.70 3.50 12.72
CA PRO A 176 0.93 4.70 12.49
C PRO A 176 -0.23 4.79 13.49
N GLU A 177 -0.16 5.80 14.35
CA GLU A 177 -1.23 6.14 15.30
C GLU A 177 -2.03 7.34 14.80
N LYS A 178 -3.30 7.41 15.21
CA LYS A 178 -4.24 8.44 14.76
C LYS A 178 -3.74 9.86 15.06
N ASP A 179 -3.03 10.06 16.16
CA ASP A 179 -2.55 11.38 16.55
C ASP A 179 -1.25 11.78 15.84
N MET A 180 -0.43 10.81 15.44
CA MET A 180 0.86 11.07 14.77
C MET A 180 0.73 11.13 13.25
N TYR A 181 -0.08 10.23 12.67
CA TYR A 181 -0.26 10.06 11.24
C TYR A 181 -1.75 9.90 10.91
N PRO A 182 -2.59 10.92 11.18
CA PRO A 182 -4.05 10.82 11.07
C PRO A 182 -4.52 10.34 9.71
N GLU A 183 -3.96 10.87 8.62
CA GLU A 183 -4.42 10.53 7.27
C GLU A 183 -4.05 9.10 6.87
N LEU A 184 -2.85 8.66 7.23
CA LEU A 184 -2.39 7.29 6.95
C LEU A 184 -3.17 6.27 7.79
N THR A 185 -3.42 6.60 9.06
CA THR A 185 -4.20 5.76 9.98
C THR A 185 -5.65 5.67 9.55
N GLU A 186 -6.26 6.79 9.14
CA GLU A 186 -7.64 6.83 8.63
C GLU A 186 -7.74 6.03 7.32
N LEU A 187 -6.76 6.16 6.42
CA LEU A 187 -6.73 5.38 5.18
C LEU A 187 -6.68 3.88 5.46
N ILE A 188 -5.78 3.42 6.34
CA ILE A 188 -5.67 2.00 6.72
C ILE A 188 -6.98 1.51 7.32
N THR A 189 -7.50 2.24 8.32
CA THR A 189 -8.70 1.85 9.08
C THR A 189 -9.90 1.72 8.15
N LYS A 190 -10.20 2.78 7.39
CA LYS A 190 -11.33 2.76 6.46
C LYS A 190 -11.16 1.72 5.35
N SER A 191 -9.93 1.42 4.92
CA SER A 191 -9.69 0.35 3.95
C SER A 191 -10.12 -1.00 4.50
N PHE A 192 -9.80 -1.31 5.76
CA PHE A 192 -10.23 -2.55 6.39
C PHE A 192 -11.72 -2.61 6.69
N ASP A 193 -12.33 -1.48 7.06
CA ASP A 193 -13.76 -1.40 7.34
C ASP A 193 -14.60 -1.74 6.09
N LEU A 194 -14.12 -1.40 4.88
CA LEU A 194 -14.76 -1.82 3.62
C LEU A 194 -14.92 -3.35 3.52
N PHE A 195 -13.98 -4.12 4.07
CA PHE A 195 -14.00 -5.59 4.03
C PHE A 195 -14.78 -6.19 5.21
N ARG A 196 -14.72 -5.57 6.39
CA ARG A 196 -15.44 -6.01 7.59
C ARG A 196 -16.96 -5.90 7.43
N ASP A 197 -17.42 -4.75 6.95
CA ASP A 197 -18.86 -4.46 6.89
C ASP A 197 -19.55 -5.11 5.69
N GLY A 198 -18.78 -5.77 4.81
CA GLY A 198 -19.29 -6.21 3.50
C GLY A 198 -19.75 -5.05 2.60
N ASN A 199 -19.33 -3.83 2.92
CA ASN A 199 -19.72 -2.57 2.30
C ASN A 199 -19.00 -2.32 0.97
N GLY A 200 -18.92 -3.31 0.09
CA GLY A 200 -18.46 -3.15 -1.29
C GLY A 200 -19.18 -4.16 -2.16
N THR A 201 -19.26 -3.92 -3.46
CA THR A 201 -19.65 -4.98 -4.40
C THR A 201 -18.52 -5.99 -4.34
N LYS A 202 -18.64 -6.99 -3.47
CA LYS A 202 -17.67 -8.09 -3.39
C LYS A 202 -17.74 -8.78 -4.73
N SER A 203 -16.78 -8.52 -5.60
CA SER A 203 -16.37 -9.57 -6.50
C SER A 203 -15.71 -10.59 -5.57
N LEU A 204 -16.49 -11.56 -5.09
CA LEU A 204 -15.97 -12.73 -4.41
C LEU A 204 -15.15 -13.53 -5.44
N VAL A 205 -14.01 -12.98 -5.85
CA VAL A 205 -12.86 -13.81 -6.18
C VAL A 205 -12.45 -14.30 -4.80
N GLY A 206 -12.76 -15.56 -4.51
CA GLY A 206 -12.74 -16.11 -3.17
C GLY A 206 -11.43 -15.85 -2.44
N THR A 207 -11.41 -16.13 -1.14
CA THR A 207 -10.16 -16.24 -0.38
C THR A 207 -9.25 -17.26 -1.07
N GLU A 208 -8.45 -16.80 -2.01
CA GLU A 208 -7.50 -17.63 -2.74
C GLU A 208 -6.27 -17.71 -1.85
N ARG A 209 -6.12 -18.87 -1.22
CA ARG A 209 -4.86 -19.23 -0.57
C ARG A 209 -3.85 -19.57 -1.65
N THR A 210 -2.97 -18.63 -1.95
CA THR A 210 -1.86 -18.84 -2.87
C THR A 210 -0.56 -19.04 -2.10
N LEU A 211 0.22 -20.04 -2.51
CA LEU A 211 1.60 -20.19 -2.09
C LEU A 211 2.43 -19.03 -2.68
N GLY A 212 3.26 -18.39 -1.87
CA GLY A 212 4.17 -17.34 -2.34
C GLY A 212 5.08 -17.87 -3.47
N ARG A 213 5.14 -17.13 -4.57
CA ARG A 213 6.01 -17.46 -5.72
C ARG A 213 7.25 -16.58 -5.71
#